data_AF-A0A8B8C432-F1
#
_entry.id   AF-A0A8B8C432-F1
#
_cell.length_a   1.000
_cell.length_b   1.000
_cell.length_c   1.000
_cell.angle_alpha   90.00
_cell.angle_beta   90.00
_cell.angle_gamma   90.00
#
_symmetry.space_group_name_H-M   'P 1'
#
loop_
_entity.id
_entity.type
_entity.pdbx_description
1 polymer ?
#
loop_
_entity_poly.entity_id
_entity_poly.type
_entity_poly.pdbx_seq_one_letter_code
_entity_poly.pdbx_strand_id
1 'polypeptide(L)'
;MFGHCQSSCTPLKKGCSIGIPGVKSSGSVGFFVRSTVSPSEKGFLTAAHVALRKDDMKRSNDGNLDGTHHIIHPSLEDSDINTIIGTVRRGVCKNIGPEETGIDAALVTFDNPTSGDEIDVPIVTDQDLPFHDKNIDILVTKRGRTSGDTTGILKSASHYPCIVPRTQYQGVYFNFRSCYFIEDYGGKQFFEGGDSGSAVFLKNGDKPLGIGFAYDLGGTYVCRISEILREFNVTIYKENV
;
A
#
# COMPACT_ATOMS: atom_id res chain seq x y z
N MET A 1 -13.48 14.93 -13.61
CA MET A 1 -14.28 14.57 -12.41
C MET A 1 -13.29 13.99 -11.42
N PHE A 2 -12.71 14.83 -10.57
CA PHE A 2 -11.46 14.53 -9.83
C PHE A 2 -11.74 14.16 -8.36
N GLY A 3 -11.36 12.95 -7.98
CA GLY A 3 -10.30 12.72 -6.99
C GLY A 3 -10.53 12.95 -5.50
N HIS A 4 -11.66 13.51 -5.05
CA HIS A 4 -11.93 13.62 -3.60
C HIS A 4 -13.12 12.75 -3.22
N CYS A 5 -12.91 11.77 -2.34
CA CYS A 5 -14.01 11.18 -1.57
C CYS A 5 -14.57 12.28 -0.66
N GLN A 6 -15.52 13.08 -1.16
CA GLN A 6 -16.03 14.29 -0.48
C GLN A 6 -16.84 14.01 0.79
N SER A 7 -17.06 12.74 1.14
CA SER A 7 -17.72 12.30 2.37
C SER A 7 -17.60 10.79 2.43
N SER A 8 -17.32 10.22 3.62
CA SER A 8 -17.41 8.79 3.98
C SER A 8 -17.82 7.88 2.82
N CYS A 9 -16.85 7.49 1.97
CA CYS A 9 -17.12 6.74 0.77
C CYS A 9 -17.65 5.37 1.18
N THR A 10 -18.95 5.15 1.01
CA THR A 10 -19.61 3.87 1.20
C THR A 10 -20.10 3.39 -0.17
N PRO A 11 -19.57 2.27 -0.71
CA PRO A 11 -18.57 1.39 -0.10
C PRO A 11 -17.15 1.98 -0.10
N LEU A 12 -16.30 1.49 0.82
CA LEU A 12 -14.87 1.78 0.86
C LEU A 12 -14.21 1.28 -0.44
N LYS A 13 -13.29 2.06 -1.01
CA LYS A 13 -12.64 1.74 -2.29
C LYS A 13 -11.12 1.83 -2.18
N LYS A 14 -10.42 1.15 -3.09
CA LYS A 14 -8.98 1.34 -3.28
C LYS A 14 -8.67 2.80 -3.59
N GLY A 15 -7.64 3.35 -2.95
CA GLY A 15 -7.29 4.77 -3.02
C GLY A 15 -8.10 5.68 -2.09
N CYS A 16 -9.05 5.16 -1.29
CA CYS A 16 -9.72 5.97 -0.27
C CYS A 16 -8.73 6.44 0.80
N SER A 17 -8.95 7.65 1.31
CA SER A 17 -8.17 8.28 2.37
C SER A 17 -8.32 7.56 3.71
N ILE A 18 -7.21 7.26 4.38
CA ILE A 18 -7.22 6.63 5.70
C ILE A 18 -6.18 7.27 6.62
N GLY A 19 -6.36 7.12 7.92
CA GLY A 19 -5.39 7.63 8.90
C GLY A 19 -5.53 6.97 10.27
N ILE A 20 -4.71 7.43 11.20
CA ILE A 20 -4.73 7.01 12.60
C ILE A 20 -5.64 7.99 13.38
N PRO A 21 -6.58 7.50 14.22
CA PRO A 21 -7.42 8.37 15.03
C PRO A 21 -6.60 9.40 15.83
N GLY A 22 -7.03 10.66 15.78
CA GLY A 22 -6.39 11.77 16.49
C GLY A 22 -5.03 12.20 15.95
N VAL A 23 -4.55 11.62 14.84
CA VAL A 23 -3.30 12.00 14.18
C VAL A 23 -3.61 12.67 12.84
N LYS A 24 -3.11 13.89 12.64
CA LYS A 24 -3.24 14.60 11.37
C LYS A 24 -2.21 14.07 10.36
N SER A 25 -2.55 12.94 9.76
CA SER A 25 -1.78 12.27 8.71
C SER A 25 -2.74 11.48 7.80
N SER A 26 -2.36 11.30 6.53
CA SER A 26 -3.14 10.50 5.59
C SER A 26 -2.32 9.46 4.84
N GLY A 27 -3.02 8.44 4.38
CA GLY A 27 -2.58 7.48 3.38
C GLY A 27 -3.77 6.96 2.59
N SER A 28 -3.57 5.88 1.85
CA SER A 28 -4.54 5.30 0.94
C SER A 28 -4.82 3.83 1.25
N VAL A 29 -6.06 3.40 1.04
CA VAL A 29 -6.42 1.97 0.97
C VAL A 29 -5.75 1.33 -0.25
N GLY A 30 -5.04 0.23 -0.04
CA GLY A 30 -4.36 -0.54 -1.09
C GLY A 30 -5.25 -1.63 -1.66
N PHE A 31 -4.92 -2.90 -1.36
CA PHE A 31 -5.66 -4.07 -1.85
C PHE A 31 -6.60 -4.62 -0.78
N PHE A 32 -7.80 -5.04 -1.17
CA PHE A 32 -8.63 -5.88 -0.32
C PHE A 32 -8.09 -7.30 -0.30
N VAL A 33 -8.01 -7.88 0.89
CA VAL A 33 -7.39 -9.19 1.12
C VAL A 33 -8.18 -10.01 2.11
N ARG A 34 -8.04 -11.33 2.00
CA ARG A 34 -8.58 -12.30 2.96
C ARG A 34 -7.48 -13.24 3.44
N SER A 35 -7.61 -13.71 4.67
CA SER A 35 -6.65 -14.66 5.26
C SER A 35 -6.68 -15.99 4.50
N THR A 36 -5.50 -16.55 4.22
CA THR A 36 -5.39 -17.90 3.64
C THR A 36 -5.60 -19.00 4.69
N VAL A 37 -5.54 -18.64 5.98
CA VAL A 37 -5.74 -19.56 7.11
C VAL A 37 -7.18 -19.51 7.63
N SER A 38 -7.81 -18.34 7.58
CA SER A 38 -9.19 -18.14 8.03
C SER A 38 -9.93 -17.23 7.04
N PRO A 39 -10.42 -17.77 5.91
CA PRO A 39 -10.95 -16.96 4.80
C PRO A 39 -12.12 -16.03 5.13
N SER A 40 -12.78 -16.21 6.28
CA SER A 40 -13.77 -15.28 6.82
C SER A 40 -13.16 -13.97 7.33
N GLU A 41 -11.88 -13.97 7.71
CA GLU A 41 -11.14 -12.77 8.09
C GLU A 41 -10.74 -12.00 6.82
N LYS A 42 -11.31 -10.80 6.69
CA LYS A 42 -11.07 -9.91 5.55
C LYS A 42 -10.55 -8.57 6.03
N GLY A 43 -9.92 -7.87 5.11
CA GLY A 43 -9.28 -6.61 5.40
C GLY A 43 -8.76 -5.92 4.17
N PHE A 44 -7.82 -5.02 4.40
CA PHE A 44 -7.06 -4.38 3.33
C PHE A 44 -5.59 -4.19 3.72
N LEU A 45 -4.76 -4.07 2.68
CA LEU A 45 -3.36 -3.69 2.78
C LEU A 45 -3.22 -2.18 2.63
N THR A 46 -2.27 -1.60 3.35
CA THR A 46 -1.79 -0.23 3.19
C THR A 46 -0.31 -0.16 3.59
N ALA A 47 0.31 1.03 3.65
CA ALA A 47 1.68 1.21 4.13
C ALA A 47 1.74 1.16 5.67
N ALA A 48 2.80 0.60 6.25
CA ALA A 48 2.92 0.48 7.71
C ALA A 48 3.05 1.86 8.36
N HIS A 49 3.80 2.77 7.77
CA HIS A 49 3.96 4.13 8.30
C HIS A 49 2.69 4.99 8.25
N VAL A 50 1.67 4.55 7.50
CA VAL A 50 0.32 5.15 7.49
C VAL A 50 -0.52 4.58 8.64
N ALA A 51 -0.37 3.30 8.93
CA ALA A 51 -1.23 2.57 9.85
C ALA A 51 -0.74 2.56 11.30
N LEU A 52 0.57 2.71 11.51
CA LEU A 52 1.20 2.60 12.82
C LEU A 52 2.02 3.85 13.17
N ARG A 53 2.04 4.20 14.45
CA ARG A 53 2.98 5.18 14.98
C ARG A 53 4.39 4.58 15.04
N LYS A 54 5.41 5.43 15.16
CA LYS A 54 6.82 5.03 15.20
C LYS A 54 7.12 3.88 16.15
N ASP A 55 6.71 4.02 17.40
CA ASP A 55 7.03 3.04 18.45
C ASP A 55 6.30 1.72 18.23
N ASP A 56 5.06 1.78 17.74
CA ASP A 56 4.27 0.59 17.38
C ASP A 56 4.87 -0.14 16.18
N MET A 57 5.34 0.59 15.17
CA MET A 57 5.97 0.02 13.99
C MET A 57 7.28 -0.71 14.35
N LYS A 58 8.08 -0.16 15.26
CA LYS A 58 9.27 -0.85 15.78
C LYS A 58 8.90 -2.16 16.49
N ARG A 59 7.91 -2.12 17.39
CA ARG A 59 7.48 -3.34 18.10
C ARG A 59 6.83 -4.37 17.17
N SER A 60 6.05 -3.92 16.19
CA SER A 60 5.42 -4.76 15.17
C SER A 60 6.46 -5.51 14.33
N ASN A 61 7.57 -4.85 13.99
CA ASN A 61 8.70 -5.50 13.32
C ASN A 61 9.31 -6.63 14.14
N ASP A 62 9.23 -6.57 15.47
CA ASP A 62 9.70 -7.60 16.39
C ASP A 62 8.62 -8.67 16.70
N GLY A 63 7.46 -8.60 16.01
CA GLY A 63 6.33 -9.51 16.19
C GLY A 63 5.42 -9.17 17.37
N ASN A 64 5.64 -8.03 18.03
CA ASN A 64 4.91 -7.61 19.23
C ASN A 64 4.06 -6.37 18.92
N LEU A 65 2.82 -6.55 18.45
CA LEU A 65 1.89 -5.43 18.31
C LEU A 65 0.90 -5.46 19.48
N ASP A 66 1.19 -4.68 20.52
CA ASP A 66 0.37 -4.60 21.73
C ASP A 66 -0.71 -3.53 21.62
N GLY A 67 -1.91 -3.85 22.11
CA GLY A 67 -3.04 -2.92 22.13
C GLY A 67 -3.85 -2.94 20.84
N THR A 68 -4.72 -1.94 20.69
CA THR A 68 -5.66 -1.84 19.57
C THR A 68 -5.31 -0.62 18.72
N HIS A 69 -4.94 -0.85 17.47
CA HIS A 69 -4.58 0.20 16.52
C HIS A 69 -5.68 0.35 15.48
N HIS A 70 -6.62 1.25 15.72
CA HIS A 70 -7.71 1.51 14.78
C HIS A 70 -7.26 2.34 13.58
N ILE A 71 -7.94 2.13 12.46
CA ILE A 71 -7.83 2.94 11.24
C ILE A 71 -9.15 3.63 10.98
N ILE A 72 -9.08 4.91 10.63
CA ILE A 72 -10.25 5.73 10.30
C ILE A 72 -10.33 6.05 8.81
N HIS A 73 -11.55 6.22 8.31
CA HIS A 73 -11.86 6.77 7.00
C HIS A 73 -12.98 7.82 7.11
N PRO A 74 -12.87 8.96 6.40
CA PRO A 74 -11.63 9.50 5.83
C PRO A 74 -10.59 9.84 6.91
N SER A 75 -9.37 10.21 6.50
CA SER A 75 -8.35 10.71 7.44
C SER A 75 -8.68 12.12 7.96
N LEU A 76 -8.02 12.55 9.03
CA LEU A 76 -8.12 13.91 9.58
C LEU A 76 -7.53 15.00 8.69
N GLU A 77 -6.82 14.65 7.61
CA GLU A 77 -6.42 15.62 6.60
C GLU A 77 -7.55 15.97 5.64
N ASP A 78 -8.57 15.10 5.52
CA ASP A 78 -9.69 15.27 4.61
C ASP A 78 -11.00 15.64 5.34
N SER A 79 -11.23 15.15 6.57
CA SER A 79 -12.43 15.48 7.36
C SER A 79 -12.27 15.18 8.85
N ASP A 80 -12.79 16.08 9.68
CA ASP A 80 -12.90 15.88 11.14
C ASP A 80 -13.98 14.84 11.50
N ILE A 81 -14.93 14.59 10.60
CA ILE A 81 -15.93 13.52 10.71
C ILE A 81 -15.38 12.27 10.03
N ASN A 82 -15.13 11.23 10.82
CA ASN A 82 -14.57 9.97 10.36
C ASN A 82 -15.16 8.79 11.15
N THR A 83 -15.03 7.59 10.58
CA THR A 83 -15.44 6.35 11.23
C THR A 83 -14.27 5.37 11.31
N ILE A 84 -14.25 4.57 12.37
CA ILE A 84 -13.34 3.43 12.45
C ILE A 84 -13.78 2.41 11.40
N ILE A 85 -12.86 1.99 10.56
CA ILE A 85 -13.10 1.01 9.49
C ILE A 85 -12.35 -0.30 9.68
N GLY A 86 -11.51 -0.41 10.71
CA GLY A 86 -10.81 -1.65 11.01
C GLY A 86 -9.67 -1.46 12.00
N THR A 87 -8.97 -2.55 12.25
CA THR A 87 -7.88 -2.63 13.23
C THR A 87 -6.63 -3.21 12.58
N VAL A 88 -5.46 -2.62 12.84
CA VAL A 88 -4.19 -3.15 12.35
C VAL A 88 -3.89 -4.47 13.04
N ARG A 89 -3.77 -5.53 12.25
CA ARG A 89 -3.41 -6.87 12.74
C ARG A 89 -1.91 -7.10 12.74
N ARG A 90 -1.22 -6.51 11.76
CA ARG A 90 0.24 -6.63 11.58
C ARG A 90 0.76 -5.48 10.74
N GLY A 91 1.93 -4.96 11.08
CA GLY A 91 2.71 -4.05 10.25
C GLY A 91 4.16 -4.51 10.11
N VAL A 92 4.75 -4.32 8.94
CA VAL A 92 6.16 -4.60 8.65
C VAL A 92 6.74 -3.39 7.94
N CYS A 93 7.82 -2.86 8.49
CA CYS A 93 8.60 -1.75 7.96
C CYS A 93 10.10 -2.07 8.12
N LYS A 94 10.58 -3.04 7.34
CA LYS A 94 11.96 -3.55 7.35
C LYS A 94 12.26 -4.39 6.11
N ASN A 95 13.51 -4.79 5.97
CA ASN A 95 13.93 -5.82 5.03
C ASN A 95 13.65 -7.22 5.60
N ILE A 96 13.14 -8.13 4.76
CA ILE A 96 12.82 -9.51 5.15
C ILE A 96 13.46 -10.54 4.22
N GLY A 97 13.60 -11.77 4.73
CA GLY A 97 14.09 -12.91 3.95
C GLY A 97 15.57 -12.82 3.57
N PRO A 98 16.09 -13.83 2.85
CA PRO A 98 17.49 -13.91 2.46
C PRO A 98 17.89 -12.84 1.43
N GLU A 99 16.95 -12.43 0.57
CA GLU A 99 17.14 -11.37 -0.43
C GLU A 99 17.02 -9.95 0.16
N GLU A 100 16.82 -9.86 1.49
CA GLU A 100 16.63 -8.62 2.23
C GLU A 100 15.54 -7.70 1.62
N THR A 101 14.46 -8.26 1.09
CA THR A 101 13.43 -7.49 0.39
C THR A 101 12.72 -6.52 1.33
N GLY A 102 12.67 -5.25 0.94
CA GLY A 102 12.07 -4.17 1.70
C GLY A 102 10.55 -4.18 1.66
N ILE A 103 9.95 -4.20 2.84
CA ILE A 103 8.51 -4.11 3.04
C ILE A 103 8.20 -2.92 3.95
N ASP A 104 7.26 -2.10 3.51
CA ASP A 104 6.53 -1.10 4.29
C ASP A 104 5.04 -1.29 4.03
N ALA A 105 4.45 -2.21 4.78
CA ALA A 105 3.06 -2.62 4.60
C ALA A 105 2.39 -2.98 5.94
N ALA A 106 1.08 -2.78 6.01
CA ALA A 106 0.26 -3.21 7.12
C ALA A 106 -1.01 -3.91 6.64
N LEU A 107 -1.44 -4.91 7.41
CA LEU A 107 -2.72 -5.58 7.28
C LEU A 107 -3.70 -4.98 8.28
N VAL A 108 -4.80 -4.45 7.77
CA VAL A 108 -5.93 -3.94 8.55
C VAL A 108 -7.10 -4.89 8.37
N THR A 109 -7.63 -5.44 9.45
CA THR A 109 -8.81 -6.33 9.41
C THR A 109 -10.08 -5.53 9.65
N PHE A 110 -11.15 -5.87 8.92
CA PHE A 110 -12.47 -5.30 9.15
C PHE A 110 -13.11 -5.91 10.40
N ASP A 111 -13.76 -5.08 11.21
CA ASP A 111 -14.50 -5.57 12.38
C ASP A 111 -15.76 -6.36 11.96
N ASN A 112 -16.39 -5.97 10.84
CA ASN A 112 -17.55 -6.63 10.27
C ASN A 112 -17.36 -6.84 8.76
N PRO A 113 -16.69 -7.93 8.33
CA PRO A 113 -16.47 -8.21 6.92
C PRO A 113 -17.79 -8.55 6.21
N THR A 114 -17.96 -8.08 4.98
CA THR A 114 -19.11 -8.43 4.13
C THR A 114 -19.02 -9.88 3.66
N SER A 115 -20.19 -10.50 3.46
CA SER A 115 -20.31 -11.83 2.87
C SER A 115 -20.64 -11.70 1.38
N GLY A 116 -19.95 -12.44 0.52
CA GLY A 116 -20.18 -12.41 -0.93
C GLY A 116 -19.33 -13.44 -1.65
N ASP A 117 -19.66 -13.71 -2.92
CA ASP A 117 -18.84 -14.53 -3.79
C ASP A 117 -17.58 -13.75 -4.16
N GLU A 118 -16.42 -14.36 -3.94
CA GLU A 118 -15.12 -13.72 -4.08
C GLU A 118 -14.21 -14.60 -4.92
N ILE A 119 -13.47 -13.95 -5.81
CA ILE A 119 -12.46 -14.63 -6.63
C ILE A 119 -11.08 -14.05 -6.34
N ASP A 120 -10.12 -14.97 -6.20
CA ASP A 120 -8.72 -14.61 -6.01
C ASP A 120 -8.19 -13.93 -7.27
N VAL A 121 -7.42 -12.87 -7.08
CA VAL A 121 -6.84 -12.09 -8.15
C VAL A 121 -5.42 -12.58 -8.40
N PRO A 122 -5.08 -13.04 -9.62
CA PRO A 122 -3.72 -13.41 -9.96
C PRO A 122 -2.82 -12.17 -9.89
N ILE A 123 -1.71 -12.28 -9.17
CA ILE A 123 -0.71 -11.23 -9.04
C ILE A 123 0.29 -11.26 -10.20
N VAL A 124 1.11 -10.21 -10.30
CA VAL A 124 2.24 -10.16 -11.23
C VAL A 124 3.24 -11.29 -10.95
N THR A 125 3.84 -11.81 -12.02
CA THR A 125 4.97 -12.75 -12.00
C THR A 125 6.14 -12.20 -12.80
N ASP A 126 7.32 -12.79 -12.69
CA ASP A 126 8.49 -12.34 -13.48
C ASP A 126 8.25 -12.45 -15.00
N GLN A 127 7.38 -13.37 -15.44
CA GLN A 127 7.00 -13.49 -16.86
C GLN A 127 6.18 -12.30 -17.36
N ASP A 128 5.48 -11.61 -16.47
CA ASP A 128 4.70 -10.41 -16.79
C ASP A 128 5.58 -9.15 -16.90
N LEU A 129 6.86 -9.24 -16.53
CA LEU A 129 7.80 -8.13 -16.40
C LEU A 129 8.97 -8.29 -17.38
N PRO A 130 8.81 -7.90 -18.67
CA PRO A 130 9.81 -8.09 -19.69
C PRO A 130 10.96 -7.07 -19.60
N PHE A 131 11.61 -6.96 -18.43
CA PHE A 131 12.74 -6.06 -18.20
C PHE A 131 13.92 -6.30 -19.15
N HIS A 132 13.98 -7.47 -19.80
CA HIS A 132 14.97 -7.78 -20.82
C HIS A 132 14.78 -6.98 -22.12
N ASP A 133 13.55 -6.54 -22.44
CA ASP A 133 13.27 -5.72 -23.62
C ASP A 133 13.29 -4.23 -23.26
N LYS A 134 14.42 -3.58 -23.56
CA LYS A 134 14.63 -2.15 -23.29
C LYS A 134 13.81 -1.22 -24.19
N ASN A 135 13.12 -1.74 -25.20
CA ASN A 135 12.29 -0.94 -26.11
C ASN A 135 10.82 -0.87 -25.67
N ILE A 136 10.45 -1.53 -24.56
CA ILE A 136 9.08 -1.58 -24.08
C ILE A 136 8.99 -0.87 -22.73
N ASP A 137 8.15 0.17 -22.69
CA ASP A 137 7.74 0.77 -21.42
C ASP A 137 6.71 -0.13 -20.73
N ILE A 138 7.06 -0.62 -19.53
CA ILE A 138 6.14 -1.36 -18.68
C ILE A 138 5.28 -0.36 -17.92
N LEU A 139 4.07 -0.09 -18.45
CA LEU A 139 3.16 0.87 -17.83
C LEU A 139 2.46 0.29 -16.61
N VAL A 140 2.40 1.10 -15.56
CA VAL A 140 1.75 0.80 -14.29
C VAL A 140 0.77 1.89 -13.92
N THR A 141 -0.27 1.53 -13.18
CA THR A 141 -1.31 2.45 -12.72
C THR A 141 -1.54 2.32 -11.23
N LYS A 142 -2.00 3.41 -10.62
CA LYS A 142 -2.47 3.41 -9.23
C LYS A 142 -3.57 4.43 -9.04
N ARG A 143 -4.39 4.23 -8.01
CA ARG A 143 -5.29 5.26 -7.47
C ARG A 143 -4.89 5.56 -6.03
N GLY A 144 -4.52 6.80 -5.77
CA GLY A 144 -4.20 7.30 -4.43
C GLY A 144 -5.12 8.45 -4.04
N ARG A 145 -5.23 8.72 -2.75
CA ARG A 145 -6.12 9.77 -2.22
C ARG A 145 -5.72 11.17 -2.65
N THR A 146 -4.45 11.42 -2.98
CA THR A 146 -3.92 12.74 -3.30
C THR A 146 -3.95 12.98 -4.79
N SER A 147 -3.21 12.16 -5.54
CA SER A 147 -3.04 12.38 -6.98
C SER A 147 -4.10 11.69 -7.85
N GLY A 148 -5.02 10.95 -7.22
CA GLY A 148 -6.07 10.18 -7.89
C GLY A 148 -5.46 9.07 -8.76
N ASP A 149 -6.04 8.89 -9.95
CA ASP A 149 -5.51 7.98 -10.95
C ASP A 149 -4.25 8.55 -11.62
N THR A 150 -3.17 7.78 -11.62
CA THR A 150 -1.94 8.10 -12.34
C THR A 150 -1.43 6.88 -13.10
N THR A 151 -0.59 7.14 -14.10
CA THR A 151 0.17 6.13 -14.84
C THR A 151 1.66 6.47 -14.67
N GLY A 152 2.50 5.45 -14.57
CA GLY A 152 3.96 5.57 -14.50
C GLY A 152 4.63 4.50 -15.35
N ILE A 153 5.95 4.58 -15.46
CA ILE A 153 6.78 3.55 -16.13
C ILE A 153 7.55 2.78 -15.07
N LEU A 154 7.37 1.46 -15.02
CA LEU A 154 8.16 0.58 -14.17
C LEU A 154 9.55 0.38 -14.77
N LYS A 155 10.59 0.93 -14.13
CA LYS A 155 11.97 0.92 -14.66
C LYS A 155 12.84 -0.18 -14.07
N SER A 156 12.57 -0.59 -12.85
CA SER A 156 13.38 -1.57 -12.14
C SER A 156 12.57 -2.31 -11.08
N ALA A 157 12.99 -3.53 -10.79
CA ALA A 157 12.49 -4.36 -9.70
C ALA A 157 13.48 -4.52 -8.54
N SER A 158 14.70 -4.00 -8.67
CA SER A 158 15.78 -4.25 -7.72
C SER A 158 16.41 -2.95 -7.22
N HIS A 159 15.58 -1.94 -6.96
CA HIS A 159 16.07 -0.65 -6.48
C HIS A 159 16.28 -0.67 -4.97
N TYR A 160 17.24 0.15 -4.50
CA TYR A 160 17.68 0.21 -3.10
C TYR A 160 17.48 1.63 -2.54
N PRO A 161 16.24 2.02 -2.21
CA PRO A 161 16.01 3.36 -1.69
C PRO A 161 16.56 3.52 -0.26
N CYS A 162 17.27 4.62 -0.04
CA CYS A 162 17.59 5.15 1.28
C CYS A 162 16.66 6.33 1.54
N ILE A 163 15.58 6.08 2.28
CA ILE A 163 14.55 7.09 2.51
C ILE A 163 14.85 7.84 3.79
N VAL A 164 15.00 9.16 3.64
CA VAL A 164 14.99 10.11 4.75
C VAL A 164 13.56 10.59 4.93
N PRO A 165 12.87 10.22 6.02
CA PRO A 165 11.50 10.68 6.20
C PRO A 165 11.49 12.19 6.42
N ARG A 166 10.64 12.90 5.68
CA ARG A 166 10.58 14.38 5.67
C ARG A 166 9.93 14.99 6.93
N THR A 167 9.32 14.19 7.79
CA THR A 167 8.65 14.64 9.04
C THR A 167 9.04 13.74 10.21
N GLN A 168 8.97 14.24 11.46
CA GLN A 168 9.13 13.57 12.77
C GLN A 168 10.26 12.51 12.99
N TYR A 169 11.12 12.29 12.00
CA TYR A 169 12.12 11.22 11.95
C TYR A 169 13.49 11.76 11.49
N GLN A 170 13.80 13.03 11.77
CA GLN A 170 15.12 13.61 11.48
C GLN A 170 16.23 12.70 12.05
N GLY A 171 17.15 12.26 11.19
CA GLY A 171 18.31 11.44 11.55
C GLY A 171 18.12 9.91 11.48
N VAL A 172 16.93 9.40 11.11
CA VAL A 172 16.70 7.96 10.89
C VAL A 172 16.58 7.68 9.40
N TYR A 173 17.44 6.80 8.88
CA TYR A 173 17.41 6.33 7.50
C TYR A 173 16.71 4.98 7.43
N PHE A 174 15.74 4.82 6.55
CA PHE A 174 15.20 3.51 6.20
C PHE A 174 15.80 3.07 4.87
N ASN A 175 16.64 2.03 4.94
CA ASN A 175 17.19 1.39 3.75
C ASN A 175 16.30 0.22 3.38
N PHE A 176 15.59 0.33 2.28
CA PHE A 176 14.86 -0.80 1.70
C PHE A 176 15.65 -1.35 0.52
N ARG A 177 15.52 -2.67 0.28
CA ARG A 177 16.16 -3.32 -0.86
C ARG A 177 15.13 -4.00 -1.73
N SER A 178 15.51 -4.28 -2.98
CA SER A 178 14.70 -5.09 -3.90
C SER A 178 13.27 -4.55 -4.13
N CYS A 179 13.10 -3.22 -4.08
CA CYS A 179 11.82 -2.57 -4.36
C CYS A 179 11.67 -2.26 -5.85
N TYR A 180 10.42 -2.14 -6.30
CA TYR A 180 10.13 -1.59 -7.62
C TYR A 180 10.36 -0.08 -7.63
N PHE A 181 10.82 0.46 -8.76
CA PHE A 181 10.97 1.89 -9.01
C PHE A 181 10.15 2.31 -10.24
N ILE A 182 9.27 3.29 -10.04
CA ILE A 182 8.36 3.80 -11.05
C ILE A 182 8.68 5.26 -11.34
N GLU A 183 8.97 5.56 -12.59
CA GLU A 183 9.13 6.93 -13.08
C GLU A 183 7.77 7.57 -13.41
N ASP A 184 7.74 8.89 -13.27
CA ASP A 184 6.62 9.72 -13.70
C ASP A 184 6.39 9.59 -15.22
N TYR A 185 5.14 9.68 -15.66
CA TYR A 185 4.78 9.50 -17.07
C TYR A 185 3.79 10.58 -17.54
N GLY A 186 3.97 11.04 -18.78
CA GLY A 186 3.05 11.99 -19.41
C GLY A 186 2.99 13.36 -18.72
N GLY A 187 4.08 13.77 -18.06
CA GLY A 187 4.17 15.06 -17.36
C GLY A 187 3.37 15.15 -16.06
N LYS A 188 2.86 14.02 -15.54
CA LYS A 188 2.18 13.94 -14.25
C LYS A 188 2.99 13.10 -13.28
N GLN A 189 3.16 13.61 -12.06
CA GLN A 189 3.79 12.86 -10.97
C GLN A 189 2.96 11.61 -10.66
N PHE A 190 3.62 10.46 -10.53
CA PHE A 190 2.94 9.19 -10.28
C PHE A 190 2.38 9.13 -8.87
N PHE A 191 3.05 9.73 -7.88
CA PHE A 191 2.77 9.54 -6.47
C PHE A 191 3.09 10.81 -5.67
N GLU A 192 2.16 11.25 -4.83
CA GLU A 192 2.29 12.43 -3.98
C GLU A 192 2.15 12.09 -2.49
N GLY A 193 2.50 13.03 -1.60
CA GLY A 193 2.27 12.87 -0.16
C GLY A 193 0.79 12.57 0.13
N GLY A 194 0.53 11.50 0.88
CA GLY A 194 -0.82 10.96 1.12
C GLY A 194 -1.20 9.76 0.24
N ASP A 195 -0.47 9.48 -0.84
CA ASP A 195 -0.72 8.28 -1.68
C ASP A 195 -0.12 7.00 -1.09
N SER A 196 0.66 7.08 0.00
CA SER A 196 1.22 5.92 0.71
C SER A 196 0.16 4.89 1.05
N GLY A 197 0.42 3.64 0.71
CA GLY A 197 -0.53 2.54 0.83
C GLY A 197 -1.36 2.26 -0.43
N SER A 198 -1.29 3.11 -1.45
CA SER A 198 -2.02 2.90 -2.70
C SER A 198 -1.61 1.61 -3.40
N ALA A 199 -2.61 0.90 -3.94
CA ALA A 199 -2.42 -0.29 -4.75
C ALA A 199 -1.90 0.09 -6.14
N VAL A 200 -0.81 -0.55 -6.56
CA VAL A 200 -0.19 -0.40 -7.87
C VAL A 200 -0.43 -1.64 -8.70
N PHE A 201 -0.81 -1.44 -9.96
CA PHE A 201 -1.16 -2.49 -10.92
C PHE A 201 -0.30 -2.37 -12.18
N LEU A 202 -0.03 -3.49 -12.85
CA LEU A 202 0.32 -3.46 -14.26
C LEU A 202 -0.88 -2.95 -15.06
N LYS A 203 -0.65 -1.97 -15.94
CA LYS A 203 -1.72 -1.37 -16.76
C LYS A 203 -2.35 -2.38 -17.71
N ASN A 204 -1.54 -3.30 -18.23
CA ASN A 204 -2.00 -4.35 -19.12
C ASN A 204 -2.43 -5.56 -18.27
N GLY A 205 -3.74 -5.68 -18.02
CA GLY A 205 -4.34 -6.82 -17.32
C GLY A 205 -4.67 -6.59 -15.85
N ASP A 206 -4.47 -5.36 -15.32
CA ASP A 206 -4.80 -4.97 -13.95
C ASP A 206 -4.29 -5.95 -12.89
N LYS A 207 -3.10 -6.54 -13.14
CA LYS A 207 -2.47 -7.46 -12.20
C LYS A 207 -1.84 -6.69 -11.04
N PRO A 208 -2.14 -7.03 -9.78
CA PRO A 208 -1.47 -6.45 -8.62
C PRO A 208 0.05 -6.53 -8.71
N LEU A 209 0.72 -5.39 -8.57
CA LEU A 209 2.18 -5.26 -8.55
C LEU A 209 2.71 -5.05 -7.13
N GLY A 210 2.08 -4.16 -6.37
CA GLY A 210 2.62 -3.75 -5.08
C GLY A 210 1.92 -2.59 -4.38
N ILE A 211 2.45 -2.21 -3.23
CA ILE A 211 2.00 -1.06 -2.42
C ILE A 211 3.01 0.08 -2.57
N GLY A 212 2.55 1.24 -3.04
CA GLY A 212 3.40 2.44 -3.09
C GLY A 212 3.60 3.03 -1.71
N PHE A 213 4.84 3.37 -1.34
CA PHE A 213 5.16 3.81 0.02
C PHE A 213 6.04 5.06 0.10
N ALA A 214 6.79 5.40 -0.95
CA ALA A 214 7.64 6.58 -0.94
C ALA A 214 7.86 7.15 -2.33
N TYR A 215 8.14 8.44 -2.39
CA TYR A 215 8.61 9.14 -3.59
C TYR A 215 9.93 9.84 -3.27
N ASP A 216 10.98 9.51 -4.01
CA ASP A 216 12.28 10.17 -3.94
C ASP A 216 13.04 10.02 -5.26
N LEU A 217 14.08 10.84 -5.47
CA LEU A 217 14.93 10.80 -6.67
C LEU A 217 14.15 10.83 -8.00
N GLY A 218 12.98 11.49 -8.03
CA GLY A 218 12.15 11.62 -9.23
C GLY A 218 11.30 10.40 -9.56
N GLY A 219 11.12 9.46 -8.63
CA GLY A 219 10.23 8.32 -8.83
C GLY A 219 9.67 7.74 -7.55
N THR A 220 8.82 6.73 -7.72
CA THR A 220 8.06 6.09 -6.65
C THR A 220 8.62 4.71 -6.35
N TYR A 221 8.78 4.41 -5.06
CA TYR A 221 9.13 3.09 -4.57
C TYR A 221 7.88 2.31 -4.18
N VAL A 222 7.87 1.05 -4.61
CA VAL A 222 6.73 0.14 -4.41
C VAL A 222 7.24 -1.19 -3.84
N CYS A 223 6.62 -1.61 -2.73
CA CYS A 223 6.87 -2.91 -2.12
C CYS A 223 6.22 -4.03 -2.95
N ARG A 224 6.93 -5.15 -3.12
CA ARG A 224 6.46 -6.28 -3.93
C ARG A 224 5.24 -6.94 -3.31
N ILE A 225 4.17 -7.10 -4.08
CA ILE A 225 2.93 -7.67 -3.53
C ILE A 225 3.10 -9.12 -3.10
N SER A 226 3.85 -9.94 -3.86
CA SER A 226 4.10 -11.35 -3.53
C SER A 226 4.70 -11.54 -2.15
N GLU A 227 5.64 -10.68 -1.78
CA GLU A 227 6.33 -10.68 -0.50
C GLU A 227 5.39 -10.30 0.65
N ILE A 228 4.54 -9.29 0.44
CA ILE A 228 3.54 -8.85 1.42
C ILE A 228 2.51 -9.97 1.68
N LEU A 229 1.98 -10.57 0.61
CA LEU A 229 0.96 -11.63 0.71
C LEU A 229 1.51 -12.85 1.46
N ARG A 230 2.75 -13.25 1.17
CA ARG A 230 3.45 -14.34 1.88
C ARG A 230 3.67 -13.99 3.35
N GLU A 231 4.17 -12.79 3.63
CA GLU A 231 4.47 -12.34 5.00
C GLU A 231 3.21 -12.30 5.88
N PHE A 232 2.07 -11.89 5.30
CA PHE A 232 0.81 -11.73 6.02
C PHE A 232 -0.12 -12.94 5.94
N ASN A 233 0.21 -13.97 5.16
CA ASN A 233 -0.65 -15.13 4.90
C ASN A 233 -2.06 -14.71 4.40
N VAL A 234 -2.08 -13.85 3.38
CA VAL A 234 -3.33 -13.35 2.78
C VAL A 234 -3.29 -13.47 1.26
N THR A 235 -4.46 -13.46 0.64
CA THR A 235 -4.62 -13.37 -0.83
C THR A 235 -5.48 -12.16 -1.19
N ILE A 236 -5.23 -11.59 -2.38
CA ILE A 236 -6.06 -10.50 -2.90
C ILE A 236 -7.31 -11.11 -3.51
N TYR A 237 -8.46 -10.56 -3.13
CA TYR A 237 -9.74 -10.94 -3.72
C TYR A 237 -10.40 -9.74 -4.41
N LYS A 238 -11.37 -10.05 -5.27
CA LYS A 238 -12.39 -9.11 -5.72
C LYS A 238 -13.76 -9.77 -5.57
N GLU A 239 -14.75 -8.95 -5.25
CA GLU A 239 -16.15 -9.37 -5.26
C GLU A 239 -16.56 -9.75 -6.69
N ASN A 240 -17.27 -10.87 -6.82
CA ASN A 240 -17.86 -11.31 -8.07
C ASN A 240 -19.14 -10.48 -8.29
N VAL A 241 -19.18 -9.68 -9.35
CA VAL A 241 -20.33 -8.82 -9.71
C VAL A 241 -21.19 -9.52 -10.75
#